data_AF-A0A661KAT4-F1
#
_entry.id   AF-A0A661KAT4-F1
#
_cell.length_a   1.000
_cell.length_b   1.000
_cell.length_c   1.000
_cell.angle_alpha   90.00
_cell.angle_beta   90.00
_cell.angle_gamma   90.00
#
_symmetry.space_group_name_H-M   'P 1'
#
loop_
_entity.id
_entity.type
_entity.pdbx_description
1 polymer ?
#
loop_
_entity_poly.entity_id
_entity_poly.type
_entity_poly.pdbx_seq_one_letter_code
_entity_poly.pdbx_strand_id
1 'polypeptide(L)'
;RTILITPFPFNSLLERKKRMVLRDKIIAMLSNTIAIAAIRNRGNMVNFAQEATETGKNVLVLRPEKFDHQTKGNQKILQISSEKAKAIESHEFYAGRSTSRATTRSIKKTIEKSEKIVKTFPSGYLIHFTRQCTGPWPGQSYSEYLESLVENHPDAYHTAFETLRRILRDGRIRASSKMYRGNIPVVSFTECFPEKIMEITRWNPALIRWTFEPYGIAFPKKALIDLGAKPVLYGKDSDYKKLPRDKRYLFQLHDPPEKSWEQEKEWRIRDDLLIDKFDPTELVVVVKHREEAEEIIREFSMKTYIVRR
;
A
#
# COMPACT_ATOMS: atom_id res chain seq x y z
N ARG A 1 -18.38 1.45 -15.41
CA ARG A 1 -17.98 0.80 -16.69
C ARG A 1 -16.60 1.34 -17.05
N THR A 2 -15.57 0.50 -16.99
CA THR A 2 -14.20 0.87 -17.35
C THR A 2 -14.02 0.72 -18.87
N ILE A 3 -13.38 1.69 -19.52
CA ILE A 3 -13.09 1.64 -20.96
C ILE A 3 -11.58 1.72 -21.13
N LEU A 4 -10.99 0.72 -21.80
CA LEU A 4 -9.59 0.73 -22.19
C LEU A 4 -9.45 1.34 -23.57
N ILE A 5 -8.68 2.44 -23.67
CA ILE A 5 -8.45 3.16 -24.92
C ILE A 5 -6.99 3.00 -25.30
N THR A 6 -6.73 2.43 -26.46
CA THR A 6 -5.39 2.35 -27.06
C THR A 6 -5.42 2.96 -28.46
N PRO A 7 -4.51 3.87 -28.80
CA PRO A 7 -4.34 4.34 -30.17
C PRO A 7 -3.55 3.35 -31.04
N PHE A 8 -3.04 2.28 -30.44
CA PHE A 8 -2.14 1.34 -31.11
C PHE A 8 -2.91 0.18 -31.73
N PRO A 9 -2.59 -0.21 -32.98
CA PRO A 9 -3.15 -1.41 -33.57
C PRO A 9 -2.64 -2.66 -32.86
N PHE A 10 -3.41 -3.75 -32.95
CA PHE A 10 -3.25 -4.99 -32.17
C PHE A 10 -1.83 -5.60 -32.23
N ASN A 11 -1.10 -5.38 -33.32
CA ASN A 11 0.20 -5.99 -33.60
C ASN A 11 1.39 -5.01 -33.68
N SER A 12 1.23 -3.76 -33.25
CA SER A 12 2.30 -2.75 -33.35
C SER A 12 2.57 -2.08 -32.02
N LEU A 13 3.65 -2.50 -31.37
CA LEU A 13 4.18 -1.83 -30.20
C LEU A 13 5.24 -0.82 -30.63
N LEU A 14 4.85 0.44 -30.84
CA LEU A 14 5.82 1.56 -30.95
C LEU A 14 6.79 1.53 -29.77
N GLU A 15 7.99 2.11 -29.90
CA GLU A 15 8.92 2.22 -28.77
C GLU A 15 8.26 2.79 -27.50
N ARG A 16 8.60 2.24 -26.33
CA ARG A 16 7.98 2.57 -25.04
C ARG A 16 7.90 4.08 -24.78
N LYS A 17 8.95 4.84 -25.12
CA LYS A 17 9.01 6.29 -24.93
C LYS A 17 7.93 7.02 -25.74
N LYS A 18 7.75 6.64 -27.01
CA LYS A 18 6.70 7.19 -27.90
C LYS A 18 5.31 6.80 -27.38
N ARG A 19 5.13 5.57 -26.90
CA ARG A 19 3.85 5.11 -26.35
C ARG A 19 3.40 5.92 -25.14
N MET A 20 4.33 6.21 -24.21
CA MET A 20 4.02 7.01 -23.03
C MET A 20 3.58 8.44 -23.38
N VAL A 21 4.26 9.09 -24.32
CA VAL A 21 3.89 10.45 -24.78
C VAL A 21 2.49 10.44 -25.40
N LEU A 22 2.20 9.47 -26.28
CA LEU A 22 0.91 9.41 -26.97
C LEU A 22 -0.24 9.08 -26.01
N ARG A 23 -0.01 8.17 -25.04
CA ARG A 23 -0.97 7.89 -23.96
C ARG A 23 -1.34 9.17 -23.22
N ASP A 24 -0.34 9.92 -22.77
CA ASP A 24 -0.54 11.17 -22.02
C ASP A 24 -1.31 12.21 -22.86
N LYS A 25 -0.99 12.32 -24.15
CA LYS A 25 -1.72 13.19 -25.10
C LYS A 25 -3.19 12.80 -25.23
N ILE A 26 -3.49 11.51 -25.38
CA ILE A 26 -4.87 11.02 -25.51
C ILE A 26 -5.69 11.29 -24.26
N ILE A 27 -5.11 11.05 -23.07
CA ILE A 27 -5.76 11.38 -21.81
C ILE A 27 -6.13 12.87 -21.79
N ALA A 28 -5.18 13.75 -22.08
CA ALA A 28 -5.43 15.19 -22.12
C ALA A 28 -6.48 15.59 -23.17
N MET A 29 -6.47 14.96 -24.35
CA MET A 29 -7.42 15.23 -25.43
C MET A 29 -8.85 14.76 -25.12
N LEU A 30 -9.00 13.62 -24.45
CA LEU A 30 -10.31 13.06 -24.11
C LEU A 30 -10.94 13.70 -22.86
N SER A 31 -10.15 14.28 -21.97
CA SER A 31 -10.66 14.93 -20.76
C SER A 31 -11.32 16.27 -21.05
N ASN A 32 -12.47 16.53 -20.42
CA ASN A 32 -13.06 17.88 -20.31
C ASN A 32 -12.39 18.71 -19.21
N THR A 33 -11.95 18.04 -18.15
CA THR A 33 -11.27 18.63 -17.00
C THR A 33 -9.97 17.89 -16.73
N ILE A 34 -8.87 18.60 -16.54
CA ILE A 34 -7.56 18.04 -16.15
C ILE A 34 -7.22 18.54 -14.75
N ALA A 35 -7.20 17.63 -13.77
CA ALA A 35 -6.78 17.92 -12.41
C ALA A 35 -5.32 17.51 -12.19
N ILE A 36 -4.49 18.44 -11.73
CA ILE A 36 -3.04 18.32 -11.65
C ILE A 36 -2.62 18.38 -10.19
N ALA A 37 -2.26 17.23 -9.62
CA ALA A 37 -1.70 17.14 -8.27
C ALA A 37 -0.20 17.50 -8.25
N ALA A 38 0.60 16.88 -9.12
CA ALA A 38 2.04 17.14 -9.22
C ALA A 38 2.57 16.80 -10.62
N ILE A 39 3.25 17.76 -11.26
CA ILE A 39 3.97 17.58 -12.52
C ILE A 39 5.38 18.16 -12.39
N ARG A 40 6.38 17.41 -12.85
CA ARG A 40 7.77 17.87 -12.96
C ARG A 40 7.92 18.85 -14.12
N ASN A 41 8.79 19.85 -13.99
CA ASN A 41 8.98 20.95 -14.97
C ASN A 41 9.24 20.49 -16.43
N ARG A 42 9.81 19.29 -16.63
CA ARG A 42 10.16 18.74 -17.96
C ARG A 42 9.30 17.54 -18.38
N GLY A 43 8.16 17.32 -17.72
CA GLY A 43 7.23 16.25 -18.11
C GLY A 43 6.39 16.66 -19.32
N ASN A 44 6.01 15.69 -20.16
CA ASN A 44 5.11 15.93 -21.31
C ASN A 44 3.77 16.56 -20.86
N MET A 45 3.32 16.20 -19.65
CA MET A 45 2.07 16.71 -19.07
C MET A 45 2.07 18.23 -18.85
N VAL A 46 3.22 18.90 -18.75
CA VAL A 46 3.26 20.38 -18.73
C VAL A 46 2.75 20.94 -20.05
N ASN A 47 3.25 20.42 -21.16
CA ASN A 47 2.87 20.87 -22.50
C ASN A 47 1.40 20.55 -22.78
N PHE A 48 0.93 19.36 -22.41
CA PHE A 48 -0.47 18.98 -22.63
C PHE A 48 -1.45 19.75 -21.73
N ALA A 49 -1.06 20.07 -20.50
CA ALA A 49 -1.87 20.95 -19.65
C ALA A 49 -1.97 22.36 -20.23
N GLN A 50 -0.87 22.88 -20.76
CA GLN A 50 -0.86 24.18 -21.43
C GLN A 50 -1.75 24.19 -22.68
N GLU A 51 -1.61 23.20 -23.57
CA GLU A 51 -2.45 23.03 -24.76
C GLU A 51 -3.94 22.89 -24.38
N ALA A 52 -4.24 22.18 -23.29
CA ALA A 52 -5.59 22.06 -22.76
C ALA A 52 -6.16 23.41 -22.31
N THR A 53 -5.36 24.22 -21.60
CA THR A 53 -5.74 25.60 -21.23
C THR A 53 -6.01 26.46 -22.48
N GLU A 54 -5.14 26.38 -23.49
CA GLU A 54 -5.26 27.16 -24.73
C GLU A 54 -6.52 26.80 -25.51
N THR A 55 -6.91 25.52 -25.49
CA THR A 55 -8.14 25.00 -26.11
C THR A 55 -9.40 25.18 -25.26
N GLY A 56 -9.32 25.91 -24.14
CA GLY A 56 -10.45 26.26 -23.29
C GLY A 56 -10.94 25.14 -22.36
N LYS A 57 -10.14 24.10 -22.13
CA LYS A 57 -10.47 23.04 -21.18
C LYS A 57 -10.27 23.52 -19.75
N ASN A 58 -11.02 22.93 -18.82
CA ASN A 58 -10.89 23.24 -17.41
C ASN A 58 -9.62 22.58 -16.84
N VAL A 59 -8.61 23.37 -16.48
CA VAL A 59 -7.37 22.87 -15.88
C VAL A 59 -7.31 23.30 -14.41
N LEU A 60 -7.33 22.32 -13.52
CA LEU A 60 -7.28 22.51 -12.07
C LEU A 60 -5.87 22.15 -11.59
N VAL A 61 -5.19 23.06 -10.90
CA VAL A 61 -3.81 22.84 -10.46
C VAL A 61 -3.70 22.97 -8.95
N LEU A 62 -3.25 21.91 -8.29
CA LEU A 62 -2.97 21.92 -6.87
C LEU A 62 -1.76 22.84 -6.61
N ARG A 63 -1.97 23.85 -5.74
CA ARG A 63 -0.92 24.72 -5.23
C ARG A 63 -0.44 24.18 -3.89
N PRO A 64 0.77 23.60 -3.81
CA PRO A 64 1.37 23.25 -2.53
C PRO A 64 1.86 24.53 -1.83
N GLU A 65 2.02 24.47 -0.50
CA GLU A 65 2.63 25.57 0.29
C GLU A 65 4.04 25.93 -0.20
N LYS A 66 4.79 24.93 -0.66
CA LYS A 66 6.13 25.10 -1.25
C LYS A 66 6.26 24.25 -2.51
N PHE A 67 6.74 24.86 -3.59
CA PHE A 67 7.07 24.13 -4.81
C PHE A 67 8.42 23.41 -4.68
N ASP A 68 8.45 22.17 -5.11
CA ASP A 68 9.61 21.29 -5.10
C ASP A 68 9.88 20.70 -6.50
N HIS A 69 10.87 19.81 -6.62
CA HIS A 69 11.20 19.19 -7.91
C HIS A 69 10.03 18.40 -8.55
N GLN A 70 9.06 17.95 -7.77
CA GLN A 70 7.89 17.20 -8.24
C GLN A 70 6.74 18.10 -8.68
N THR A 71 6.69 19.33 -8.15
CA THR A 71 5.60 20.30 -8.36
C THR A 71 6.03 21.56 -9.12
N LYS A 72 7.30 21.69 -9.51
CA LYS A 72 7.79 22.81 -10.36
C LYS A 72 7.00 22.98 -11.67
N GLY A 73 6.44 21.91 -12.23
CA GLY A 73 5.54 22.00 -13.40
C GLY A 73 4.20 22.64 -13.05
N ASN A 74 3.66 22.40 -11.84
CA ASN A 74 2.45 23.08 -11.35
C ASN A 74 2.67 24.59 -11.30
N GLN A 75 3.82 25.03 -10.77
CA GLN A 75 4.20 26.44 -10.72
C GLN A 75 4.20 27.06 -12.12
N LYS A 76 4.82 26.38 -13.08
CA LYS A 76 4.90 26.84 -14.47
C LYS A 76 3.52 26.97 -15.11
N ILE A 77 2.62 26.01 -14.90
CA ILE A 77 1.25 26.07 -15.44
C ILE A 77 0.48 27.25 -14.82
N LEU A 78 0.56 27.42 -13.49
CA LEU A 78 -0.08 28.53 -12.78
C LEU A 78 0.43 29.91 -13.23
N GLN A 79 1.72 30.01 -13.61
CA GLN A 79 2.32 31.24 -14.12
C GLN A 79 1.88 31.55 -15.57
N ILE A 80 1.83 30.53 -16.44
CA ILE A 80 1.50 30.69 -17.85
C ILE A 80 -0.01 30.87 -18.06
N SER A 81 -0.81 30.26 -17.19
CA SER A 81 -2.27 30.15 -17.33
C SER A 81 -3.02 30.91 -16.23
N SER A 82 -2.48 32.01 -15.71
CA SER A 82 -2.98 32.70 -14.51
C SER A 82 -4.47 33.07 -14.54
N GLU A 83 -5.07 33.23 -15.71
CA GLU A 83 -6.51 33.51 -15.90
C GLU A 83 -7.36 32.29 -16.27
N LYS A 84 -6.74 31.21 -16.77
CA LYS A 84 -7.43 30.07 -17.39
C LYS A 84 -7.28 28.75 -16.62
N ALA A 85 -6.23 28.60 -15.82
CA ALA A 85 -6.06 27.47 -14.92
C ALA A 85 -6.46 27.86 -13.49
N LYS A 86 -7.35 27.09 -12.88
CA LYS A 86 -7.82 27.37 -11.51
C LYS A 86 -6.88 26.72 -10.50
N ALA A 87 -6.31 27.54 -9.61
CA ALA A 87 -5.57 27.03 -8.47
C ALA A 87 -6.54 26.38 -7.47
N ILE A 88 -6.19 25.19 -6.97
CA ILE A 88 -6.83 24.55 -5.82
C ILE A 88 -5.81 24.59 -4.70
N GLU A 89 -6.18 25.20 -3.58
CA GLU A 89 -5.31 25.25 -2.41
C GLU A 89 -5.33 23.90 -1.68
N SER A 90 -4.18 23.46 -1.17
CA SER A 90 -4.03 22.12 -0.60
C SER A 90 -4.92 21.81 0.61
N HIS A 91 -5.44 22.83 1.29
CA HIS A 91 -6.32 22.68 2.46
C HIS A 91 -7.76 22.31 2.07
N GLU A 92 -8.21 22.61 0.85
CA GLU A 92 -9.58 22.33 0.39
C GLU A 92 -9.83 20.84 0.10
N PHE A 93 -8.77 20.04 -0.09
CA PHE A 93 -8.87 18.62 -0.48
C PHE A 93 -9.28 17.68 0.67
N TYR A 94 -9.05 18.09 1.92
CA TYR A 94 -9.25 17.22 3.10
C TYR A 94 -10.65 17.34 3.74
N ALA A 95 -11.44 18.35 3.37
CA ALA A 95 -12.74 18.63 4.01
C ALA A 95 -13.90 17.72 3.53
N GLY A 96 -13.71 16.94 2.45
CA GLY A 96 -14.83 16.31 1.72
C GLY A 96 -15.25 14.89 2.12
N ARG A 97 -14.58 14.20 3.06
CA ARG A 97 -14.97 12.82 3.45
C ARG A 97 -15.94 12.81 4.62
N SER A 98 -17.18 13.27 4.39
CA SER A 98 -18.29 13.08 5.32
C SER A 98 -19.21 11.94 4.87
N THR A 99 -19.08 10.83 5.61
CA THR A 99 -20.10 9.84 6.02
C THR A 99 -21.30 9.55 5.10
N SER A 100 -21.25 8.41 4.39
CA SER A 100 -22.47 7.73 3.93
C SER A 100 -23.05 6.89 5.07
N ARG A 101 -24.14 7.41 5.66
CA ARG A 101 -24.99 6.75 6.66
C ARG A 101 -25.63 5.48 6.08
N ALA A 102 -25.31 4.32 6.64
CA ALA A 102 -26.09 3.10 6.48
C ALA A 102 -26.94 2.88 7.73
N THR A 103 -28.22 2.60 7.49
CA THR A 103 -29.33 2.60 8.43
C THR A 103 -29.35 1.40 9.38
N THR A 104 -29.66 1.74 10.63
CA THR A 104 -30.27 1.00 11.73
C THR A 104 -30.78 -0.44 11.45
N ARG A 105 -30.06 -1.44 11.97
CA ARG A 105 -30.69 -2.66 12.50
C ARG A 105 -29.78 -3.43 13.48
N SER A 106 -30.37 -3.74 14.65
CA SER A 106 -30.03 -4.81 15.61
C SER A 106 -29.02 -4.50 16.73
N ILE A 107 -29.59 -4.12 17.89
CA ILE A 107 -28.95 -3.93 19.20
C ILE A 107 -28.33 -5.23 19.75
N LYS A 108 -28.77 -6.41 19.30
CA LYS A 108 -28.18 -7.70 19.73
C LYS A 108 -26.82 -8.00 19.09
N LYS A 109 -26.55 -7.46 17.89
CA LYS A 109 -25.27 -7.64 17.17
C LYS A 109 -24.17 -6.70 17.66
N THR A 110 -24.53 -5.62 18.36
CA THR A 110 -23.58 -4.60 18.84
C THR A 110 -22.76 -5.09 20.04
N ILE A 111 -23.34 -5.95 20.90
CA ILE A 111 -22.68 -6.45 22.11
C ILE A 111 -21.54 -7.42 21.74
N GLU A 112 -21.81 -8.45 20.92
CA GLU A 112 -20.78 -9.39 20.43
C GLU A 112 -19.70 -8.71 19.57
N LYS A 113 -20.06 -7.71 18.76
CA LYS A 113 -19.08 -6.94 17.97
C LYS A 113 -18.11 -6.14 18.85
N SER A 114 -18.57 -5.65 20.00
CA SER A 114 -17.74 -4.85 20.90
C SER A 114 -16.67 -5.68 21.61
N GLU A 115 -16.94 -6.96 21.88
CA GLU A 115 -15.99 -7.87 22.54
C GLU A 115 -14.84 -8.30 21.62
N LYS A 116 -15.08 -8.38 20.30
CA LYS A 116 -14.03 -8.71 19.33
C LYS A 116 -13.13 -7.51 18.99
N ILE A 117 -13.51 -6.29 19.33
CA ILE A 117 -12.62 -5.13 19.25
C ILE A 117 -11.77 -5.08 20.52
N VAL A 118 -10.51 -5.49 20.39
CA VAL A 118 -9.56 -5.51 21.50
C VAL A 118 -9.15 -4.08 21.86
N LYS A 119 -9.29 -3.71 23.14
CA LYS A 119 -8.97 -2.35 23.63
C LYS A 119 -7.47 -2.09 23.82
N THR A 120 -6.72 -3.13 24.15
CA THR A 120 -5.27 -3.09 24.43
C THR A 120 -4.59 -4.18 23.64
N PHE A 121 -3.53 -3.84 22.91
CA PHE A 121 -2.81 -4.83 22.11
C PHE A 121 -2.13 -5.86 23.02
N PRO A 122 -2.29 -7.18 22.78
CA PRO A 122 -1.71 -8.21 23.62
C PRO A 122 -0.18 -8.27 23.49
N SER A 123 0.51 -8.62 24.58
CA SER A 123 1.94 -8.94 24.54
C SER A 123 2.18 -10.36 24.04
N GLY A 124 3.40 -10.66 23.58
CA GLY A 124 3.77 -12.00 23.12
C GLY A 124 3.26 -12.34 21.71
N TYR A 125 3.07 -11.33 20.87
CA TYR A 125 2.65 -11.48 19.47
C TYR A 125 3.72 -11.01 18.50
N LEU A 126 3.75 -11.58 17.31
CA LEU A 126 4.49 -11.06 16.16
C LEU A 126 3.50 -10.64 15.08
N ILE A 127 3.72 -9.50 14.45
CA ILE A 127 2.79 -8.90 13.49
C ILE A 127 3.36 -8.98 12.08
N HIS A 128 2.60 -9.55 11.15
CA HIS A 128 2.84 -9.37 9.73
C HIS A 128 2.06 -8.14 9.25
N PHE A 129 2.76 -7.03 9.04
CA PHE A 129 2.15 -5.85 8.39
C PHE A 129 2.03 -6.07 6.89
N THR A 130 0.83 -5.82 6.40
CA THR A 130 0.45 -5.84 5.00
C THR A 130 0.56 -4.45 4.41
N ARG A 131 0.57 -4.37 3.09
CA ARG A 131 0.66 -3.10 2.37
C ARG A 131 -0.04 -3.19 1.03
N GLN A 132 -0.32 -2.04 0.42
CA GLN A 132 -0.83 -1.89 -0.92
C GLN A 132 -0.03 -2.73 -1.94
N CYS A 133 -0.76 -3.39 -2.84
CA CYS A 133 -0.17 -4.15 -3.94
C CYS A 133 -0.34 -3.40 -5.26
N THR A 134 0.73 -2.78 -5.75
CA THR A 134 0.69 -2.13 -7.06
C THR A 134 0.80 -3.17 -8.18
N GLY A 135 -0.25 -3.29 -9.00
CA GLY A 135 -0.33 -4.29 -10.08
C GLY A 135 -0.98 -5.60 -9.63
N PRO A 136 -0.78 -6.71 -10.38
CA PRO A 136 -1.42 -7.99 -10.08
C PRO A 136 -1.15 -8.47 -8.66
N TRP A 137 -2.16 -9.08 -8.04
CA TRP A 137 -2.00 -9.79 -6.78
C TRP A 137 -0.92 -10.88 -6.89
N PRO A 138 -0.24 -11.24 -5.78
CA PRO A 138 0.65 -12.39 -5.80
C PRO A 138 -0.08 -13.67 -6.24
N GLY A 139 0.35 -14.25 -7.36
CA GLY A 139 -0.28 -15.43 -7.98
C GLY A 139 -1.36 -15.11 -9.01
N GLN A 140 -1.72 -13.83 -9.21
CA GLN A 140 -2.62 -13.38 -10.26
C GLN A 140 -1.84 -13.07 -11.54
N SER A 141 -2.34 -13.52 -12.69
CA SER A 141 -1.81 -13.15 -13.98
C SER A 141 -2.13 -11.70 -14.32
N TYR A 142 -1.39 -11.14 -15.28
CA TYR A 142 -1.64 -9.77 -15.72
C TYR A 142 -3.01 -9.62 -16.42
N SER A 143 -3.50 -10.66 -17.10
CA SER A 143 -4.80 -10.64 -17.76
C SER A 143 -5.93 -10.60 -16.74
N GLU A 144 -5.92 -11.48 -15.74
CA GLU A 144 -6.90 -11.50 -14.65
C GLU A 144 -6.91 -10.17 -13.87
N TYR A 145 -5.74 -9.56 -13.71
CA TYR A 145 -5.64 -8.24 -13.09
C TYR A 145 -6.37 -7.18 -13.93
N LEU A 146 -6.12 -7.11 -15.24
CA LEU A 146 -6.80 -6.16 -16.12
C LEU A 146 -8.31 -6.41 -16.15
N GLU A 147 -8.73 -7.66 -16.18
CA GLU A 147 -10.14 -8.05 -16.13
C GLU A 147 -10.80 -7.56 -14.84
N SER A 148 -10.16 -7.79 -13.67
CA SER A 148 -10.69 -7.30 -12.39
C SER A 148 -10.87 -5.78 -12.33
N LEU A 149 -10.00 -5.02 -13.01
CA LEU A 149 -10.14 -3.56 -13.14
C LEU A 149 -11.28 -3.18 -14.09
N VAL A 150 -11.46 -3.92 -15.18
CA VAL A 150 -12.51 -3.66 -16.17
C VAL A 150 -13.89 -3.92 -15.58
N GLU A 151 -14.02 -5.02 -14.85
CA GLU A 151 -15.24 -5.43 -14.17
C GLU A 151 -15.53 -4.66 -12.89
N ASN A 152 -14.59 -3.83 -12.43
CA ASN A 152 -14.68 -3.11 -11.15
C ASN A 152 -14.94 -4.09 -9.99
N HIS A 153 -14.15 -5.16 -9.94
CA HIS A 153 -14.21 -6.14 -8.86
C HIS A 153 -13.97 -5.42 -7.51
N PRO A 154 -14.68 -5.77 -6.41
CA PRO A 154 -14.53 -5.08 -5.12
C PRO A 154 -13.09 -5.01 -4.59
N ASP A 155 -12.26 -5.99 -4.94
CA ASP A 155 -10.85 -6.07 -4.56
C ASP A 155 -9.89 -5.46 -5.62
N ALA A 156 -10.38 -4.68 -6.58
CA ALA A 156 -9.58 -4.14 -7.68
C ALA A 156 -8.84 -2.83 -7.34
N TYR A 157 -9.11 -2.21 -6.18
CA TYR A 157 -8.42 -0.98 -5.76
C TYR A 157 -7.01 -1.26 -5.21
N HIS A 158 -6.74 -2.51 -4.86
CA HIS A 158 -5.51 -3.05 -4.33
C HIS A 158 -4.97 -2.31 -3.10
N THR A 159 -5.87 -1.80 -2.26
CA THR A 159 -5.49 -1.08 -1.04
C THR A 159 -4.80 -1.99 -0.03
N ALA A 160 -4.15 -1.40 0.99
CA ALA A 160 -3.57 -2.15 2.09
C ALA A 160 -4.62 -2.98 2.85
N PHE A 161 -5.81 -2.41 3.06
CA PHE A 161 -6.93 -3.09 3.70
C PHE A 161 -7.47 -4.23 2.83
N GLU A 162 -7.57 -4.06 1.51
CA GLU A 162 -7.93 -5.15 0.60
C GLU A 162 -6.88 -6.26 0.56
N THR A 163 -5.59 -5.90 0.65
CA THR A 163 -4.50 -6.89 0.75
C THR A 163 -4.68 -7.75 2.01
N LEU A 164 -4.99 -7.12 3.14
CA LEU A 164 -5.30 -7.80 4.39
C LEU A 164 -6.51 -8.73 4.24
N ARG A 165 -7.63 -8.24 3.70
CA ARG A 165 -8.84 -9.06 3.48
C ARG A 165 -8.57 -10.23 2.56
N ARG A 166 -7.79 -10.03 1.49
CA ARG A 166 -7.40 -11.10 0.57
C ARG A 166 -6.59 -12.17 1.29
N ILE A 167 -5.60 -11.79 2.10
CA ILE A 167 -4.81 -12.74 2.90
C ILE A 167 -5.72 -13.56 3.83
N LEU A 168 -6.72 -12.92 4.45
CA LEU A 168 -7.68 -13.60 5.34
C LEU A 168 -8.60 -14.56 4.57
N ARG A 169 -9.08 -14.18 3.37
CA ARG A 169 -9.88 -15.06 2.49
C ARG A 169 -9.07 -16.24 1.95
N ASP A 170 -7.86 -15.97 1.47
CA ASP A 170 -6.96 -16.97 0.91
C ASP A 170 -6.39 -17.89 2.01
N GLY A 171 -6.50 -17.50 3.29
CA GLY A 171 -5.96 -18.23 4.44
C GLY A 171 -4.43 -18.36 4.40
N ARG A 172 -3.74 -17.45 3.71
CA ARG A 172 -2.31 -17.59 3.41
C ARG A 172 -1.60 -16.25 3.29
N ILE A 173 -0.45 -16.14 3.95
CA ILE A 173 0.54 -15.09 3.68
C ILE A 173 1.59 -15.67 2.74
N ARG A 174 1.67 -15.12 1.53
CA ARG A 174 2.64 -15.56 0.51
C ARG A 174 4.02 -14.99 0.80
N ALA A 175 5.02 -15.87 0.81
CA ALA A 175 6.40 -15.49 1.00
C ALA A 175 6.97 -14.74 -0.21
N SER A 176 7.99 -13.92 0.06
CA SER A 176 8.65 -13.14 -0.98
C SER A 176 10.15 -13.11 -0.75
N SER A 177 10.90 -13.17 -1.83
CA SER A 177 12.36 -13.02 -1.81
C SER A 177 12.82 -11.62 -2.27
N LYS A 178 11.89 -10.76 -2.72
CA LYS A 178 12.19 -9.50 -3.43
C LYS A 178 13.07 -8.51 -2.66
N MET A 179 13.04 -8.57 -1.33
CA MET A 179 13.76 -7.63 -0.46
C MET A 179 15.00 -8.25 0.22
N TYR A 180 15.31 -9.51 -0.05
CA TYR A 180 16.29 -10.27 0.73
C TYR A 180 17.38 -10.88 -0.17
N ARG A 181 18.60 -10.93 0.37
CA ARG A 181 19.74 -11.53 -0.33
C ARG A 181 19.64 -13.04 -0.36
N GLY A 182 19.92 -13.65 -1.50
CA GLY A 182 19.94 -15.10 -1.68
C GLY A 182 18.67 -15.70 -2.26
N ASN A 183 17.69 -14.87 -2.64
CA ASN A 183 16.45 -15.29 -3.30
C ASN A 183 15.64 -16.35 -2.52
N ILE A 184 15.78 -16.39 -1.20
CA ILE A 184 15.03 -17.31 -0.33
C ILE A 184 13.69 -16.63 0.02
N PRO A 185 12.54 -17.22 -0.33
CA PRO A 185 11.24 -16.65 0.00
C PRO A 185 10.98 -16.77 1.51
N VAL A 186 10.61 -15.66 2.13
CA VAL A 186 10.28 -15.59 3.56
C VAL A 186 9.02 -14.77 3.80
N VAL A 187 8.36 -15.02 4.93
CA VAL A 187 7.39 -14.12 5.55
C VAL A 187 8.06 -13.44 6.73
N SER A 188 7.99 -12.10 6.75
CA SER A 188 8.54 -11.27 7.82
C SER A 188 7.47 -10.84 8.81
N PHE A 189 7.87 -10.69 10.06
CA PHE A 189 7.07 -10.16 11.16
C PHE A 189 7.89 -9.15 11.96
N THR A 190 7.21 -8.36 12.76
CA THR A 190 7.80 -7.49 13.77
C THR A 190 7.32 -7.89 15.15
N GLU A 191 8.21 -7.81 16.14
CA GLU A 191 7.85 -7.92 17.57
C GLU A 191 7.41 -6.58 18.18
N CYS A 192 7.56 -5.48 17.45
CA CYS A 192 7.11 -4.16 17.90
C CYS A 192 5.58 -4.05 17.91
N PHE A 193 5.06 -3.30 18.88
CA PHE A 193 3.65 -2.95 18.98
C PHE A 193 3.20 -2.12 17.76
N PRO A 194 1.91 -2.16 17.39
CA PRO A 194 1.38 -1.40 16.26
C PRO A 194 1.73 0.09 16.30
N GLU A 195 1.58 0.73 17.46
CA GLU A 195 1.87 2.15 17.70
C GLU A 195 3.34 2.44 17.39
N LYS A 196 4.26 1.58 17.84
CA LYS A 196 5.70 1.76 17.62
C LYS A 196 6.06 1.70 16.14
N ILE A 197 5.40 0.81 15.39
CA ILE A 197 5.58 0.73 13.94
C ILE A 197 5.05 1.98 13.25
N MET A 198 3.93 2.54 13.70
CA MET A 198 3.40 3.79 13.17
C MET A 198 4.34 4.98 13.42
N GLU A 199 5.04 5.03 14.56
CA GLU A 199 6.03 6.09 14.86
C GLU A 199 7.22 6.08 13.89
N ILE A 200 7.72 4.90 13.52
CA ILE A 200 8.90 4.76 12.64
C ILE A 200 8.52 4.66 11.15
N THR A 201 7.23 4.72 10.84
CA THR A 201 6.74 4.68 9.46
C THR A 201 7.18 5.94 8.72
N ARG A 202 7.81 5.75 7.56
CA ARG A 202 8.31 6.84 6.72
C ARG A 202 8.05 6.59 5.25
N TRP A 203 8.01 7.65 4.46
CA TRP A 203 7.94 7.54 3.02
C TRP A 203 9.26 7.01 2.46
N ASN A 204 9.19 5.98 1.61
CA ASN A 204 10.33 5.47 0.87
C ASN A 204 10.25 5.96 -0.59
N PRO A 205 11.05 6.97 -0.99
CA PRO A 205 10.98 7.53 -2.33
C PRO A 205 11.45 6.57 -3.43
N ALA A 206 12.38 5.66 -3.13
CA ALA A 206 12.87 4.68 -4.10
C ALA A 206 11.80 3.63 -4.45
N LEU A 207 10.92 3.30 -3.48
CA LEU A 207 9.85 2.33 -3.66
C LEU A 207 8.48 2.98 -3.90
N ILE A 208 8.39 4.31 -3.81
CA ILE A 208 7.18 5.13 -3.99
C ILE A 208 6.04 4.61 -3.10
N ARG A 209 6.34 4.37 -1.82
CA ARG A 209 5.38 3.87 -0.82
C ARG A 209 5.82 4.15 0.61
N TRP A 210 4.90 4.02 1.55
CA TRP A 210 5.22 3.97 2.98
C TRP A 210 5.98 2.69 3.35
N THR A 211 6.86 2.76 4.35
CA THR A 211 7.58 1.57 4.85
C THR A 211 6.63 0.57 5.50
N PHE A 212 5.63 1.05 6.22
CA PHE A 212 4.54 0.29 6.80
C PHE A 212 3.20 0.96 6.52
N GLU A 213 2.14 0.17 6.54
CA GLU A 213 0.77 0.63 6.53
C GLU A 213 0.01 0.00 7.72
N PRO A 214 -1.02 0.67 8.27
CA PRO A 214 -1.67 0.29 9.53
C PRO A 214 -2.59 -0.94 9.43
N TYR A 215 -2.16 -1.97 8.70
CA TYR A 215 -2.95 -3.17 8.43
C TYR A 215 -2.08 -4.40 8.58
N GLY A 216 -2.49 -5.37 9.39
CA GLY A 216 -1.69 -6.57 9.61
C GLY A 216 -2.41 -7.66 10.36
N ILE A 217 -1.73 -8.79 10.52
CA ILE A 217 -2.22 -9.93 11.30
C ILE A 217 -1.18 -10.23 12.37
N ALA A 218 -1.61 -10.24 13.62
CA ALA A 218 -0.81 -10.59 14.77
C ALA A 218 -1.04 -12.05 15.13
N PHE A 219 0.06 -12.78 15.31
CA PHE A 219 0.08 -14.20 15.65
C PHE A 219 0.77 -14.39 17.01
N PRO A 220 0.35 -15.39 17.81
CA PRO A 220 1.09 -15.77 19.01
C PRO A 220 2.54 -16.08 18.68
N LYS A 221 3.49 -15.39 19.34
CA LYS A 221 4.93 -15.54 19.10
C LYS A 221 5.38 -17.00 19.30
N LYS A 222 4.87 -17.66 20.33
CA LYS A 222 5.17 -19.06 20.61
C LYS A 222 4.78 -19.98 19.45
N ALA A 223 3.56 -19.85 18.94
CA ALA A 223 3.10 -20.65 17.81
C ALA A 223 3.95 -20.43 16.55
N LEU A 224 4.37 -19.18 16.28
CA LEU A 224 5.29 -18.90 15.17
C LEU A 224 6.68 -19.51 15.37
N ILE A 225 7.22 -19.50 16.60
CA ILE A 225 8.49 -20.16 16.93
C ILE A 225 8.39 -21.67 16.69
N ASP A 226 7.29 -22.29 17.11
CA ASP A 226 7.04 -23.71 16.93
C ASP A 226 6.94 -24.10 15.44
N LEU A 227 6.49 -23.17 14.59
CA LEU A 227 6.49 -23.30 13.13
C LEU A 227 7.85 -22.95 12.48
N GLY A 228 8.85 -22.52 13.25
CA GLY A 228 10.21 -22.26 12.79
C GLY A 228 10.53 -20.80 12.48
N ALA A 229 9.71 -19.85 12.93
CA ALA A 229 10.06 -18.43 12.89
C ALA A 229 11.28 -18.15 13.79
N LYS A 230 12.22 -17.34 13.29
CA LYS A 230 13.44 -16.98 14.01
C LYS A 230 13.70 -15.47 13.92
N PRO A 231 14.36 -14.87 14.92
CA PRO A 231 14.74 -13.48 14.86
C PRO A 231 15.78 -13.27 13.76
N VAL A 232 15.75 -12.08 13.16
CA VAL A 232 16.73 -11.64 12.17
C VAL A 232 18.10 -11.44 12.83
N LEU A 233 19.15 -11.74 12.06
CA LEU A 233 20.55 -11.54 12.39
C LEU A 233 21.04 -10.25 11.74
N TYR A 234 21.17 -9.20 12.53
CA TYR A 234 21.70 -7.91 12.09
C TYR A 234 23.23 -7.96 12.03
N GLY A 235 23.80 -7.45 10.93
CA GLY A 235 25.25 -7.42 10.77
C GLY A 235 25.73 -6.71 9.53
N LYS A 236 27.05 -6.60 9.39
CA LYS A 236 27.71 -6.00 8.22
C LYS A 236 27.78 -6.99 7.07
N ASP A 237 28.11 -6.48 5.88
CA ASP A 237 28.27 -7.30 4.68
C ASP A 237 29.24 -8.48 4.87
N SER A 238 30.32 -8.25 5.64
CA SER A 238 31.31 -9.27 6.00
C SER A 238 30.70 -10.46 6.76
N ASP A 239 29.64 -10.23 7.53
CA ASP A 239 29.02 -11.26 8.37
C ASP A 239 28.15 -12.19 7.54
N TYR A 240 27.53 -11.68 6.48
CA TYR A 240 26.74 -12.49 5.55
C TYR A 240 27.55 -13.65 4.94
N LYS A 241 28.81 -13.39 4.57
CA LYS A 241 29.70 -14.39 3.97
C LYS A 241 30.05 -15.52 4.94
N LYS A 242 30.08 -15.22 6.23
CA LYS A 242 30.36 -16.18 7.31
C LYS A 242 29.13 -17.00 7.70
N LEU A 243 27.92 -16.55 7.35
CA LEU A 243 26.70 -17.27 7.70
C LEU A 243 26.54 -18.57 6.90
N PRO A 244 26.21 -19.69 7.60
CA PRO A 244 25.74 -20.92 6.97
C PRO A 244 24.59 -20.65 5.99
N ARG A 245 24.57 -21.36 4.85
CA ARG A 245 23.61 -21.11 3.76
C ARG A 245 22.16 -21.16 4.24
N ASP A 246 21.84 -22.10 5.13
CA ASP A 246 20.54 -22.32 5.73
C ASP A 246 20.12 -21.20 6.70
N LYS A 247 21.05 -20.34 7.16
CA LYS A 247 20.76 -19.19 8.04
C LYS A 247 20.75 -17.85 7.32
N ARG A 248 21.16 -17.79 6.05
CA ARG A 248 21.27 -16.53 5.29
C ARG A 248 19.94 -15.79 5.13
N TYR A 249 18.82 -16.50 5.14
CA TYR A 249 17.48 -15.87 5.07
C TYR A 249 17.17 -15.01 6.30
N LEU A 250 17.87 -15.23 7.42
CA LEU A 250 17.75 -14.43 8.64
C LEU A 250 18.61 -13.17 8.61
N PHE A 251 19.54 -13.02 7.65
CA PHE A 251 20.43 -11.87 7.64
C PHE A 251 19.70 -10.58 7.25
N GLN A 252 19.97 -9.51 7.98
CA GLN A 252 19.59 -8.14 7.62
C GLN A 252 20.81 -7.25 7.71
N LEU A 253 21.08 -6.52 6.62
CA LEU A 253 22.19 -5.58 6.59
C LEU A 253 21.94 -4.46 7.60
N HIS A 254 22.87 -4.28 8.53
CA HIS A 254 22.87 -3.24 9.52
C HIS A 254 24.15 -2.43 9.42
N ASP A 255 24.00 -1.17 9.01
CA ASP A 255 25.11 -0.24 8.80
C ASP A 255 24.65 1.18 9.18
N PRO A 256 24.58 1.50 10.49
CA PRO A 256 24.18 2.81 10.97
C PRO A 256 25.10 3.93 10.48
N PRO A 257 24.59 5.17 10.30
CA PRO A 257 23.22 5.61 10.57
C PRO A 257 22.24 5.34 9.42
N GLU A 258 22.74 5.00 8.24
CA GLU A 258 21.93 4.90 7.01
C GLU A 258 20.97 3.69 7.03
N LYS A 259 21.37 2.59 7.66
CA LYS A 259 20.66 1.30 7.64
C LYS A 259 20.39 0.76 9.04
N SER A 260 19.70 1.54 9.86
CA SER A 260 19.29 1.18 11.23
C SER A 260 17.92 0.48 11.26
N TRP A 261 17.88 -0.79 10.86
CA TRP A 261 16.65 -1.60 10.83
C TRP A 261 16.36 -2.39 12.13
N GLU A 262 17.24 -2.30 13.13
CA GLU A 262 17.10 -3.02 14.41
C GLU A 262 15.86 -2.60 15.20
N GLN A 263 15.40 -1.37 14.98
CA GLN A 263 14.20 -0.82 15.63
C GLN A 263 12.92 -1.57 15.26
N GLU A 264 12.92 -2.31 14.14
CA GLU A 264 11.77 -3.12 13.69
C GLU A 264 11.68 -4.48 14.39
N LYS A 265 12.73 -4.92 15.11
CA LYS A 265 12.79 -6.23 15.78
C LYS A 265 12.23 -7.36 14.90
N GLU A 266 12.82 -7.50 13.71
CA GLU A 266 12.26 -8.34 12.65
C GLU A 266 12.44 -9.84 12.98
N TRP A 267 11.40 -10.62 12.65
CA TRP A 267 11.39 -12.08 12.67
C TRP A 267 11.06 -12.61 11.27
N ARG A 268 11.58 -13.79 10.93
CA ARG A 268 11.32 -14.43 9.62
C ARG A 268 11.02 -15.91 9.76
N ILE A 269 10.10 -16.39 8.92
CA ILE A 269 9.87 -17.80 8.62
C ILE A 269 10.07 -18.03 7.12
N ARG A 270 10.53 -19.22 6.74
CA ARG A 270 10.67 -19.60 5.33
C ARG A 270 9.33 -20.00 4.74
N ASP A 271 9.19 -19.76 3.43
CA ASP A 271 8.03 -20.18 2.64
C ASP A 271 6.70 -19.56 3.10
N ASP A 272 5.63 -19.86 2.38
CA ASP A 272 4.29 -19.35 2.66
C ASP A 272 3.82 -19.74 4.07
N LEU A 273 3.17 -18.82 4.77
CA LEU A 273 2.49 -19.12 6.04
C LEU A 273 1.01 -19.39 5.77
N LEU A 274 0.53 -20.57 6.16
CA LEU A 274 -0.90 -20.90 6.16
C LEU A 274 -1.51 -20.46 7.50
N ILE A 275 -2.61 -19.71 7.43
CA ILE A 275 -3.31 -19.13 8.59
C ILE A 275 -4.13 -20.19 9.32
N ASP A 276 -4.59 -21.22 8.62
CA ASP A 276 -5.32 -22.38 9.18
C ASP A 276 -4.50 -23.21 10.18
N LYS A 277 -3.19 -23.00 10.26
CA LYS A 277 -2.30 -23.59 11.28
C LYS A 277 -2.45 -22.96 12.67
N PHE A 278 -3.23 -21.90 12.81
CA PHE A 278 -3.45 -21.19 14.06
C PHE A 278 -4.91 -21.27 14.48
N ASP A 279 -5.16 -21.24 15.78
CA ASP A 279 -6.52 -21.03 16.29
C ASP A 279 -6.97 -19.60 15.92
N PRO A 280 -8.07 -19.43 15.15
CA PRO A 280 -8.55 -18.10 14.76
C PRO A 280 -8.88 -17.19 15.96
N THR A 281 -9.18 -17.76 17.12
CA THR A 281 -9.47 -17.01 18.35
C THR A 281 -8.23 -16.42 19.01
N GLU A 282 -7.05 -16.93 18.66
CA GLU A 282 -5.75 -16.42 19.10
C GLU A 282 -5.14 -15.40 18.13
N LEU A 283 -5.73 -15.20 16.95
CA LEU A 283 -5.25 -14.20 16.00
C LEU A 283 -5.90 -12.84 16.26
N VAL A 284 -5.13 -11.77 16.07
CA VAL A 284 -5.63 -10.39 16.16
C VAL A 284 -5.33 -9.64 14.87
N VAL A 285 -6.36 -9.13 14.22
CA VAL A 285 -6.24 -8.36 12.99
C VAL A 285 -6.06 -6.88 13.31
N VAL A 286 -4.96 -6.28 12.88
CA VAL A 286 -4.67 -4.85 13.06
C VAL A 286 -5.27 -4.06 11.90
N VAL A 287 -6.04 -3.01 12.22
CA VAL A 287 -6.67 -2.12 11.24
C VAL A 287 -6.57 -0.65 11.69
N LYS A 288 -6.88 0.27 10.78
CA LYS A 288 -6.79 1.71 11.03
C LYS A 288 -8.09 2.33 11.52
N HIS A 289 -9.21 1.92 10.95
CA HIS A 289 -10.51 2.53 11.18
C HIS A 289 -11.48 1.55 11.86
N ARG A 290 -12.46 2.10 12.58
CA ARG A 290 -13.45 1.29 13.29
C ARG A 290 -14.37 0.54 12.32
N GLU A 291 -14.72 1.17 11.21
CA GLU A 291 -15.57 0.59 10.17
C GLU A 291 -14.92 -0.65 9.56
N GLU A 292 -13.60 -0.60 9.36
CA GLU A 292 -12.78 -1.71 8.88
C GLU A 292 -12.72 -2.84 9.91
N ALA A 293 -12.56 -2.52 11.20
CA ALA A 293 -12.60 -3.51 12.28
C ALA A 293 -13.95 -4.25 12.29
N GLU A 294 -15.05 -3.49 12.21
CA GLU A 294 -16.38 -4.05 12.17
C GLU A 294 -16.64 -4.88 10.90
N GLU A 295 -15.98 -4.56 9.79
CA GLU A 295 -16.04 -5.37 8.55
C GLU A 295 -15.31 -6.69 8.72
N ILE A 296 -14.08 -6.68 9.24
CA ILE A 296 -13.31 -7.89 9.52
C ILE A 296 -14.06 -8.81 10.50
N ILE A 297 -14.64 -8.25 11.57
CA ILE A 297 -15.43 -9.03 12.52
C ILE A 297 -16.64 -9.68 11.86
N ARG A 298 -17.34 -8.95 10.98
CA ARG A 298 -18.53 -9.48 10.29
C ARG A 298 -18.18 -10.59 9.31
N GLU A 299 -17.11 -10.43 8.54
CA GLU A 299 -16.75 -11.34 7.45
C GLU A 299 -15.97 -12.56 7.93
N PHE A 300 -15.01 -12.35 8.85
CA PHE A 300 -14.06 -13.40 9.26
C PHE A 300 -14.24 -13.85 10.71
N SER A 301 -15.10 -13.19 11.49
CA SER A 301 -15.30 -13.51 12.91
C SER A 301 -14.03 -13.45 13.77
N MET A 302 -13.02 -12.66 13.36
CA MET A 302 -11.75 -12.54 14.07
C MET A 302 -11.74 -11.38 15.07
N LYS A 303 -10.84 -11.44 16.06
CA LYS A 303 -10.53 -10.29 16.93
C LYS A 303 -9.81 -9.22 16.13
N THR A 304 -10.10 -7.96 16.42
CA THR A 304 -9.50 -6.81 15.73
C THR A 304 -8.91 -5.82 16.73
N TYR A 305 -7.80 -5.20 16.37
CA TYR A 305 -7.19 -4.09 17.09
C TYR A 305 -7.14 -2.86 16.18
N ILE A 306 -7.66 -1.74 16.67
CA ILE A 306 -7.62 -0.46 15.94
C ILE A 306 -6.37 0.28 16.41
N VAL A 307 -5.39 0.45 15.52
CA VAL A 307 -4.13 1.13 15.85
C VAL A 307 -4.40 2.58 16.20
N ARG A 308 -3.80 3.06 17.29
CA ARG A 308 -3.88 4.45 17.70
C ARG A 308 -2.69 5.22 17.12
N ARG A 309 -2.92 6.47 16.76
CA ARG A 309 -1.87 7.38 16.30
C ARG A 309 -1.73 8.53 17.27
#